data_AF-A0A8T7BNZ7-F1
#
_entry.id   AF-A0A8T7BNZ7-F1
#
_cell.length_a   1.000
_cell.length_b   1.000
_cell.length_c   1.000
_cell.angle_alpha   90.00
_cell.angle_beta   90.00
_cell.angle_gamma   90.00
#
_symmetry.space_group_name_H-M   'P 1'
#
loop_
_entity.id
_entity.type
_entity.pdbx_description
1 polymer ?
#
loop_
_entity_poly.entity_id
_entity_poly.type
_entity_poly.pdbx_seq_one_letter_code
_entity_poly.pdbx_strand_id
1 'polypeptide(L)' 'LPGGSRSVAFLQLTRTVCRRAERSLHILAAEEKVNPVTAQYINRLSDLLYILARHMAFKIDGKEVYWQSRFSRMSEDS' A
#
# COMPACT_ATOMS: atom_id res chain seq x y z
N LEU A 1 7.25 -8.44 -16.09
CA LEU A 1 6.09 -9.34 -15.93
C LEU A 1 5.78 -9.49 -14.44
N PRO A 2 4.54 -9.71 -13.98
CA PRO A 2 4.25 -9.97 -12.57
C PRO A 2 4.72 -11.40 -12.22
N GLY A 3 6.02 -11.64 -12.32
CA GLY A 3 6.72 -12.79 -11.76
C GLY A 3 7.15 -12.52 -10.32
N GLY A 4 6.44 -11.64 -9.61
CA GLY A 4 6.60 -11.44 -8.17
C GLY A 4 5.80 -12.52 -7.46
N SER A 5 6.42 -13.17 -6.48
CA SER A 5 5.81 -14.24 -5.68
C SER A 5 4.32 -14.04 -5.38
N ARG A 6 3.55 -15.13 -5.45
CA ARG A 6 2.09 -15.16 -5.18
C ARG A 6 1.73 -14.38 -3.91
N SER A 7 2.56 -14.47 -2.86
CA SER A 7 2.36 -13.74 -1.60
C SER A 7 2.32 -12.22 -1.77
N VAL A 8 3.21 -11.65 -2.59
CA VAL A 8 3.24 -10.21 -2.89
C VAL A 8 1.99 -9.82 -3.68
N ALA A 9 1.59 -10.64 -4.65
CA ALA A 9 0.37 -10.40 -5.44
C ALA A 9 -0.89 -10.41 -4.56
N PHE A 10 -1.00 -11.37 -3.63
CA PHE A 10 -2.11 -11.41 -2.66
C PHE A 10 -2.12 -10.18 -1.75
N LEU A 11 -0.98 -9.75 -1.22
CA LEU A 11 -0.91 -8.55 -0.37
C LEU A 11 -1.33 -7.29 -1.13
N GLN A 12 -0.90 -7.15 -2.38
CA GLN A 12 -1.32 -6.03 -3.23
C GLN A 12 -2.81 -6.09 -3.57
N LEU A 13 -3.36 -7.28 -3.83
CA LEU A 13 -4.78 -7.48 -4.06
C LEU A 13 -5.60 -7.13 -2.81
N THR A 14 -5.23 -7.62 -1.63
CA THR A 14 -5.92 -7.27 -0.39
C THR A 14 -5.85 -5.76 -0.14
N ARG A 15 -4.72 -5.11 -0.45
CA ARG A 15 -4.57 -3.65 -0.34
C ARG A 15 -5.56 -2.90 -1.24
N THR A 16 -5.78 -3.34 -2.48
CA THR A 16 -6.77 -2.70 -3.37
C THR A 16 -8.19 -2.89 -2.86
N VAL A 17 -8.50 -4.05 -2.27
CA VAL A 17 -9.80 -4.31 -1.61
C VAL A 17 -10.00 -3.38 -0.42
N CYS A 18 -9.00 -3.20 0.45
CA CYS A 18 -9.09 -2.26 1.58
C CYS A 18 -9.30 -0.82 1.11
N ARG A 19 -8.61 -0.37 0.05
CA ARG A 19 -8.79 0.97 -0.52
C ARG A 19 -10.15 1.16 -1.19
N ARG A 20 -10.75 0.09 -1.71
CA ARG A 20 -12.14 0.10 -2.17
C ARG A 20 -13.11 0.23 -0.98
N ALA A 21 -12.91 -0.55 0.08
CA ALA A 21 -13.72 -0.48 1.29
C ALA A 21 -13.65 0.92 1.94
N GLU A 22 -12.47 1.53 2.01
CA GLU A 22 -12.29 2.90 2.50
C GLU A 22 -13.11 3.92 1.70
N ARG A 23 -13.10 3.84 0.36
CA ARG A 23 -13.94 4.70 -0.48
C ARG A 23 -15.43 4.48 -0.23
N SER A 24 -15.87 3.23 -0.11
CA SER A 24 -17.26 2.91 0.23
C SER A 24 -17.67 3.44 1.61
N LEU A 25 -16.80 3.32 2.61
CA LEU A 25 -17.04 3.89 3.93
C LEU A 25 -17.08 5.42 3.90
N HIS A 26 -16.25 6.05 3.08
CA HIS A 26 -16.25 7.51 2.93
C HIS A 26 -17.56 8.01 2.30
N ILE A 27 -18.05 7.31 1.28
CA ILE A 27 -19.36 7.61 0.68
C ILE A 27 -20.47 7.41 1.72
N LEU A 28 -20.47 6.28 2.43
CA LEU A 28 -21.46 6.01 3.47
C LEU A 28 -21.42 7.04 4.61
N ALA A 29 -20.23 7.50 4.99
CA ALA A 29 -20.05 8.52 6.03
C ALA A 29 -20.63 9.90 5.66
N ALA A 30 -20.91 10.14 4.37
CA ALA A 30 -21.59 11.35 3.92
C ALA A 30 -23.12 11.27 4.11
N GLU A 31 -23.68 10.05 4.16
CA GLU A 31 -25.12 9.81 4.28
C GLU A 31 -25.51 9.41 5.71
N GLU A 32 -24.66 8.66 6.41
CA GLU A 32 -24.93 8.10 7.73
C GLU A 32 -23.73 8.25 8.69
N LYS A 33 -24.01 8.17 9.99
CA LYS A 33 -22.97 8.22 11.02
C LYS A 33 -22.20 6.90 11.06
N VAL A 34 -21.04 6.87 10.42
CA VAL A 34 -20.11 5.72 10.46
C VAL A 34 -19.20 5.79 11.69
N ASN A 35 -18.84 4.63 12.25
CA ASN A 35 -17.87 4.56 13.33
C ASN A 35 -16.49 5.05 12.86
N PRO A 36 -15.94 6.13 13.43
CA PRO A 36 -14.66 6.69 12.99
C PRO A 36 -13.48 5.73 13.22
N VAL A 37 -13.58 4.82 14.19
CA VAL A 37 -12.55 3.80 14.45
C VAL A 37 -12.43 2.83 13.28
N THR A 38 -13.55 2.47 12.64
CA THR A 38 -13.54 1.56 11.48
C THR A 38 -12.82 2.18 10.28
N ALA A 39 -13.09 3.44 9.97
CA ALA A 39 -12.43 4.15 8.88
C ALA A 39 -10.91 4.28 9.13
N GLN A 40 -10.52 4.64 10.35
CA GLN A 40 -9.11 4.69 10.76
C GLN A 40 -8.43 3.31 10.65
N TYR A 41 -9.11 2.25 11.09
CA TYR A 41 -8.59 0.89 11.02
C TYR A 41 -8.32 0.46 9.58
N ILE A 42 -9.27 0.66 8.65
CA ILE A 42 -9.07 0.28 7.23
C ILE A 42 -7.92 1.06 6.59
N ASN A 43 -7.80 2.35 6.92
CA ASN A 43 -6.69 3.18 6.46
C ASN A 43 -5.34 2.58 6.92
N ARG A 44 -5.18 2.31 8.22
CA ARG A 44 -3.95 1.69 8.77
C ARG A 44 -3.68 0.29 8.23
N LEU A 45 -4.72 -0.52 8.05
CA LEU A 45 -4.59 -1.88 7.53
C LEU A 45 -3.98 -1.87 6.13
N SER A 46 -4.40 -0.96 5.27
CA SER A 46 -3.86 -0.89 3.91
C SER A 46 -2.43 -0.32 3.84
N ASP A 47 -2.02 0.51 4.79
CA ASP A 47 -0.61 0.89 4.97
C ASP A 47 0.23 -0.32 5.40
N LEU A 48 -0.27 -1.10 6.36
CA LEU A 48 0.38 -2.33 6.80
C LEU A 48 0.53 -3.33 5.65
N LEU A 49 -0.52 -3.53 4.83
CA LEU A 49 -0.47 -4.40 3.66
C LEU A 49 0.57 -3.93 2.63
N TYR A 50 0.75 -2.62 2.47
CA TYR A 50 1.80 -2.07 1.60
C TYR A 50 3.20 -2.39 2.14
N ILE A 51 3.44 -2.19 3.44
CA ILE A 51 4.72 -2.50 4.09
C ILE A 51 5.01 -4.00 3.99
N LEU A 52 4.01 -4.85 4.28
CA LEU A 52 4.14 -6.31 4.16
C LEU A 52 4.45 -6.74 2.73
N ALA A 53 3.78 -6.13 1.73
CA ALA A 53 4.05 -6.44 0.33
C ALA A 53 5.50 -6.12 -0.05
N ARG A 54 6.03 -4.98 0.42
CA ARG A 54 7.43 -4.59 0.22
C ARG A 54 8.40 -5.53 0.94
N HIS A 55 8.13 -5.86 2.20
CA HIS A 55 8.95 -6.77 2.98
C HIS A 55 9.01 -8.16 2.34
N MET A 56 7.88 -8.66 1.84
CA MET A 56 7.83 -9.93 1.12
C MET A 56 8.57 -9.85 -0.21
N ALA A 57 8.40 -8.78 -0.99
CA ALA A 57 9.15 -8.57 -2.22
C ALA A 57 10.66 -8.56 -1.97
N PHE A 58 11.11 -7.86 -0.90
CA PHE A 58 12.50 -7.85 -0.48
C PHE A 58 13.02 -9.25 -0.12
N LYS A 59 12.26 -10.02 0.69
CA LYS A 59 12.64 -11.38 1.07
C LYS A 59 12.79 -12.34 -0.11
N ILE A 60 12.03 -12.12 -1.18
CA ILE A 60 12.01 -13.02 -2.34
C ILE A 60 13.06 -12.65 -3.38
N ASP A 61 13.23 -11.36 -3.67
CA ASP A 61 14.08 -10.87 -4.78
C ASP A 61 15.44 -10.34 -4.30
N GLY A 62 15.65 -10.25 -2.98
CA GLY A 62 16.91 -9.80 -2.35
C GLY A 62 17.26 -8.34 -2.61
N LYS A 63 16.40 -7.58 -3.30
CA LYS A 63 16.64 -6.19 -3.69
C LYS A 63 15.61 -5.27 -3.09
N GLU A 64 16.07 -4.31 -2.29
CA GLU A 64 15.23 -3.24 -1.80
C GLU A 64 15.15 -2.15 -2.87
N VAL A 65 13.98 -2.00 -3.50
CA VAL A 65 13.73 -0.86 -4.39
C VAL A 65 13.52 0.37 -3.49
N TYR A 66 14.58 1.14 -3.30
CA TYR A 66 14.52 2.42 -2.63
C TYR A 66 13.87 3.45 -3.55
N TRP A 67 13.07 4.34 -2.95
CA TRP A 67 12.54 5.50 -3.66
C TRP A 67 13.68 6.47 -3.93
N GLN A 68 14.09 6.60 -5.19
CA GLN A 68 15.02 7.65 -5.60
C GLN A 68 14.25 8.97 -5.66
N SER A 69 14.49 9.81 -4.67
CA SER A 69 14.01 11.19 -4.67
C SER A 69 14.52 11.92 -5.90
N ARG A 70 13.66 12.72 -6.54
CA ARG A 70 14.03 13.53 -7.71
C ARG A 70 15.26 14.43 -7.43
N PHE A 71 15.52 14.77 -6.17
CA PHE A 71 16.69 15.54 -5.75
C PHE A 71 18.03 14.77 -5.78
N SER A 72 18.00 13.43 -5.78
CA SER A 72 19.22 12.60 -5.81
C SER A 72 19.92 12.60 -7.17
N ARG A 73 19.24 13.02 -8.25
CA ARG A 73 19.75 12.95 -9.62
C ARG A 73 20.54 14.19 -10.03
N MET A 74 20.51 15.27 -9.23
CA MET A 74 21.20 16.53 -9.50
C MET A 74 22.64 16.58 -8.97
N SER A 75 23.05 15.64 -8.12
CA SER A 75 24.41 15.58 -7.55
C SER A 75 25.38 14.68 -8.34
N GLU A 76 24.89 13.93 -9.33
CA GLU A 76 25.73 13.10 -10.21
C GLU A 76 26.06 13.80 -11.54
N ASP A 77 25.36 14.90 -11.87
CA ASP A 77 25.52 15.68 -13.11
C ASP A 77 26.30 17.01 -12.88
N SER A 78 27.14 17.13 -11.85
CA SER A 78 27.95 18.34 -11.55
C SER A 78 29.43 18.04 -11.34
#